data_AF-A0A957D7I5-F1
#
_entry.id   AF-A0A957D7I5-F1
#
_cell.length_a   1.000
_cell.length_b   1.000
_cell.length_c   1.000
_cell.angle_alpha   90.00
_cell.angle_beta   90.00
_cell.angle_gamma   90.00
#
_symmetry.space_group_name_H-M   'P 1'
#
loop_
_entity.id
_entity.type
_entity.pdbx_description
1 polymer ?
#
loop_
_entity_poly.entity_id
_entity_poly.type
_entity_poly.pdbx_seq_one_letter_code
_entity_poly.pdbx_strand_id
1 'polypeptide(L)'
;MLPRSLAPLLLLLLLLGCQSGPLPPPQTTPGPEPVILRVGVADTAVSYPALAANPDYHLQLVSANNDTLFADLAAGNLDALLVHTIPENETLWFNPVAVDGLVLVVHPDNPVTNLTRGEVQAVFNGRISNWSTLGGPDLPITLVTRERGSGARTIFTQRIMAEQRVSINAVLAAGDTAVQEQVAATPGAI
;
A
#
# COMPACT_ATOMS: atom_id res chain seq x y z
N MET A 1 -70.52 26.28 36.17
CA MET A 1 -71.27 27.27 35.36
C MET A 1 -70.25 28.25 34.78
N LEU A 2 -69.76 28.02 33.56
CA LEU A 2 -68.85 28.94 32.88
C LEU A 2 -69.63 30.17 32.37
N PRO A 3 -69.08 31.40 32.47
CA PRO A 3 -69.76 32.60 32.00
C PRO A 3 -69.93 32.58 30.47
N ARG A 4 -71.16 32.86 30.01
CA ARG A 4 -71.61 32.85 28.60
C ARG A 4 -70.87 33.84 27.68
N SER A 5 -69.99 34.70 28.22
CA SER A 5 -69.23 35.71 27.49
C SER A 5 -67.86 35.25 26.97
N LEU A 6 -67.39 34.04 27.32
CA LEU A 6 -66.10 33.49 26.83
C LEU A 6 -66.23 32.61 25.58
N ALA A 7 -67.44 32.19 25.22
CA ALA A 7 -67.69 31.36 24.03
C ALA A 7 -67.26 31.99 22.69
N PRO A 8 -67.46 33.29 22.41
CA PRO A 8 -67.05 33.86 21.12
C PRO A 8 -65.53 34.08 21.05
N LEU A 9 -64.85 34.22 22.19
CA LEU A 9 -63.39 34.38 22.25
C LEU A 9 -62.67 33.05 21.99
N LEU A 10 -63.22 31.94 22.50
CA LEU A 10 -62.68 30.60 22.27
C LEU A 10 -62.86 30.15 20.80
N LEU A 11 -63.95 30.58 20.15
CA LEU A 11 -64.21 30.30 18.73
C LEU A 11 -63.29 31.09 17.80
N LEU A 12 -62.89 32.32 18.18
CA LEU A 12 -61.94 33.15 17.43
C LEU A 12 -60.50 32.60 17.52
N LEU A 13 -60.13 32.02 18.67
CA LEU A 13 -58.82 31.37 18.90
C LEU A 13 -58.66 30.06 18.11
N LEU A 14 -59.76 29.35 17.81
CA LEU A 14 -59.74 28.11 17.02
C LEU A 14 -59.58 28.35 15.51
N LEU A 15 -59.82 29.58 15.02
CA LEU A 15 -59.70 29.94 13.59
C LEU A 15 -58.31 30.46 13.18
N LEU A 16 -57.39 30.66 14.14
CA LEU A 16 -56.01 31.10 13.88
C LEU A 16 -55.02 29.94 13.65
N GLY A 17 -55.50 28.69 13.61
CA GLY A 17 -54.68 27.48 13.62
C GLY A 17 -54.09 26.99 12.29
N CYS A 18 -54.22 27.73 11.18
CA CYS A 18 -53.67 27.30 9.89
C CYS A 18 -53.03 28.47 9.10
N GLN A 19 -51.95 29.06 9.60
CA GLN A 19 -50.99 29.70 8.71
C GLN A 19 -49.99 28.64 8.25
N SER A 20 -50.26 28.04 7.10
CA SER A 20 -49.25 27.31 6.34
C SER A 20 -48.22 28.34 5.85
N GLY A 21 -47.19 28.59 6.65
CA GLY A 21 -45.98 29.25 6.15
C GLY A 21 -45.46 28.49 4.92
N PRO A 22 -44.73 29.15 4.00
CA PRO A 22 -44.17 28.47 2.84
C PRO A 22 -43.42 27.23 3.32
N LEU A 23 -43.76 26.07 2.72
CA LEU A 23 -43.10 24.81 3.05
C LEU A 23 -41.59 25.04 2.98
N PRO A 24 -40.83 24.56 3.98
CA PRO A 24 -39.38 24.59 3.87
C PRO A 24 -39.02 23.95 2.53
N PRO A 25 -38.05 24.53 1.79
CA PRO A 25 -37.63 23.95 0.52
C PRO A 25 -37.30 22.48 0.75
N PRO A 26 -37.66 21.59 -0.19
CA PRO A 26 -37.39 20.17 -0.05
C PRO A 26 -35.92 19.99 0.31
N GLN A 27 -35.66 19.47 1.51
CA GLN A 27 -34.32 19.07 1.88
C GLN A 27 -33.98 17.89 0.97
N THR A 28 -32.87 18.00 0.25
CA THR A 28 -32.35 16.86 -0.51
C THR A 28 -32.14 15.73 0.49
N THR A 29 -32.78 14.58 0.25
CA THR A 29 -32.42 13.35 0.96
C THR A 29 -30.93 13.16 0.78
N PRO A 30 -30.13 13.06 1.87
CA PRO A 30 -28.72 12.74 1.74
C PRO A 30 -28.62 11.47 0.88
N GLY A 31 -27.82 11.54 -0.19
CA GLY A 31 -27.51 10.34 -0.97
C GLY A 31 -26.87 9.29 -0.04
N PRO A 32 -26.83 8.01 -0.46
CA PRO A 32 -26.06 7.03 0.29
C PRO A 32 -24.64 7.56 0.49
N GLU A 33 -24.18 7.61 1.74
CA GLU A 33 -22.80 7.94 2.06
C GLU A 33 -21.90 6.96 1.28
N PRO A 34 -20.89 7.45 0.55
CA PRO A 34 -20.03 6.59 -0.26
C PRO A 34 -19.33 5.56 0.63
N VAL A 35 -19.33 4.31 0.19
CA VAL A 35 -18.69 3.22 0.94
C VAL A 35 -17.17 3.43 0.92
N ILE A 36 -16.56 3.50 2.10
CA ILE A 36 -15.10 3.57 2.20
C ILE A 36 -14.54 2.14 2.19
N LEU A 37 -13.72 1.83 1.19
CA LEU A 37 -12.96 0.58 1.10
C LEU A 37 -11.50 0.88 1.46
N ARG A 38 -11.03 0.29 2.55
CA ARG A 38 -9.65 0.40 3.03
C ARG A 38 -8.82 -0.69 2.39
N VAL A 39 -7.96 -0.31 1.45
CA VAL A 39 -7.15 -1.25 0.69
C VAL A 39 -5.70 -1.11 1.13
N GLY A 40 -5.15 -2.17 1.69
CA GLY A 40 -3.73 -2.28 1.98
C GLY A 40 -2.94 -2.46 0.69
N VAL A 41 -1.86 -1.72 0.49
CA VAL A 41 -1.03 -1.80 -0.71
C VAL A 41 0.40 -2.04 -0.28
N ALA A 42 1.01 -3.13 -0.75
CA ALA A 42 2.44 -3.34 -0.53
C ALA A 42 3.20 -2.14 -1.08
N ASP A 43 4.23 -1.68 -0.38
CA ASP A 43 5.03 -0.51 -0.77
C ASP A 43 5.55 -0.57 -2.23
N THR A 44 5.85 -1.75 -2.72
CA THR A 44 6.23 -2.04 -4.12
C THR A 44 5.09 -1.84 -5.15
N ALA A 45 3.83 -1.86 -4.72
CA ALA A 45 2.63 -1.82 -5.55
C ALA A 45 1.91 -0.45 -5.53
N VAL A 46 2.51 0.57 -4.89
CA VAL A 46 1.92 1.91 -4.71
C VAL A 46 1.67 2.64 -6.04
N SER A 47 2.35 2.23 -7.11
CA SER A 47 2.25 2.81 -8.47
C SER A 47 1.03 2.33 -9.28
N TYR A 48 0.04 1.69 -8.66
CA TYR A 48 -1.23 1.29 -9.29
C TYR A 48 -2.41 2.27 -9.03
N PRO A 49 -2.30 3.61 -9.23
CA PRO A 49 -3.46 4.50 -9.17
C PRO A 49 -4.22 4.41 -10.51
N ALA A 50 -4.85 3.27 -10.76
CA ALA A 50 -5.81 3.11 -11.84
C ALA A 50 -7.11 2.44 -11.36
N LEU A 51 -7.40 2.49 -10.06
CA LEU A 51 -8.77 2.33 -9.61
C LEU A 51 -9.46 3.68 -9.82
N ALA A 52 -10.07 3.81 -11.00
CA ALA A 52 -10.76 5.00 -11.47
C ALA A 52 -11.68 5.58 -10.39
N ALA A 53 -11.75 6.92 -10.34
CA ALA A 53 -12.70 7.64 -9.49
C ALA A 53 -14.11 7.07 -9.73
N ASN A 54 -14.66 6.41 -8.70
CA ASN A 54 -15.99 5.84 -8.73
C ASN A 54 -16.86 6.63 -7.75
N PRO A 55 -18.02 7.16 -8.16
CA PRO A 55 -18.88 7.92 -7.25
C PRO A 55 -19.51 7.05 -6.14
N ASP A 56 -19.53 5.73 -6.29
CA ASP A 56 -20.21 4.81 -5.37
C ASP A 56 -19.31 4.36 -4.20
N TYR A 57 -17.99 4.49 -4.33
CA TYR A 57 -17.04 4.12 -3.29
C TYR A 57 -15.79 5.01 -3.26
N HIS A 58 -15.25 5.20 -2.05
CA HIS A 58 -13.94 5.83 -1.85
C HIS A 58 -12.91 4.79 -1.46
N LEU A 59 -11.77 4.80 -2.16
CA LEU A 59 -10.64 3.97 -1.81
C LEU A 59 -9.73 4.72 -0.84
N GLN A 60 -9.54 4.15 0.34
CA GLN A 60 -8.53 4.59 1.28
C GLN A 60 -7.35 3.63 1.19
N LEU A 61 -6.25 4.07 0.58
CA LEU A 61 -5.05 3.26 0.45
C LEU A 61 -4.19 3.36 1.72
N VAL A 62 -3.75 2.22 2.23
CA VAL A 62 -2.83 2.12 3.36
C VAL A 62 -1.58 1.39 2.87
N SER A 63 -0.43 2.08 2.85
CA SER A 63 0.83 1.49 2.41
C SER A 63 1.63 0.96 3.60
N ALA A 64 2.08 -0.29 3.51
CA ALA A 64 2.99 -0.92 4.47
C ALA A 64 3.70 -2.14 3.84
N ASN A 65 4.57 -2.79 4.60
CA ASN A 65 5.16 -4.07 4.22
C ASN A 65 4.13 -5.21 4.34
N ASN A 66 4.39 -6.36 3.71
CA ASN A 66 3.41 -7.46 3.65
C ASN A 66 3.01 -7.95 5.04
N ASP A 67 3.96 -8.13 5.96
CA ASP A 67 3.69 -8.63 7.32
C ASP A 67 2.66 -7.75 8.04
N THR A 68 2.83 -6.42 7.99
CA THR A 68 1.90 -5.46 8.60
C THR A 68 0.54 -5.51 7.91
N LEU A 69 0.51 -5.56 6.58
CA LEU A 69 -0.74 -5.59 5.81
C LEU A 69 -1.58 -6.83 6.08
N PHE A 70 -0.96 -8.01 6.13
CA PHE A 70 -1.67 -9.25 6.47
C PHE A 70 -2.17 -9.23 7.92
N ALA A 71 -1.39 -8.68 8.86
CA ALA A 71 -1.83 -8.51 10.24
C ALA A 71 -3.03 -7.57 10.35
N ASP A 72 -3.01 -6.45 9.62
CA ASP A 72 -4.12 -5.48 9.61
C ASP A 72 -5.38 -6.03 8.93
N LEU A 73 -5.24 -6.82 7.86
CA LEU A 73 -6.36 -7.53 7.26
C LEU A 73 -6.98 -8.51 8.25
N ALA A 74 -6.16 -9.31 8.93
CA ALA A 74 -6.63 -10.29 9.93
C ALA A 74 -7.31 -9.61 11.14
N ALA A 75 -6.90 -8.40 11.49
CA ALA A 75 -7.50 -7.59 12.55
C ALA A 75 -8.81 -6.89 12.13
N GLY A 76 -9.19 -6.92 10.84
CA GLY A 76 -10.35 -6.19 10.30
C GLY A 76 -10.10 -4.69 10.09
N ASN A 77 -8.83 -4.27 10.13
CA ASN A 77 -8.43 -2.89 9.87
C ASN A 77 -8.45 -2.55 8.37
N LEU A 78 -8.35 -3.57 7.52
CA LEU A 78 -8.37 -3.47 6.06
C LEU A 78 -9.47 -4.35 5.48
N ASP A 79 -9.97 -3.98 4.32
CA ASP A 79 -11.03 -4.69 3.60
C ASP A 79 -10.46 -5.55 2.45
N ALA A 80 -9.31 -5.16 1.89
CA ALA A 80 -8.62 -5.90 0.83
C ALA A 80 -7.12 -5.57 0.82
N LEU A 81 -6.33 -6.41 0.14
CA LEU A 81 -4.88 -6.22 -0.03
C LEU A 81 -4.47 -6.27 -1.51
N LEU A 82 -3.51 -5.42 -1.87
CA LEU A 82 -2.74 -5.46 -3.11
C LEU A 82 -1.29 -5.80 -2.76
N VAL A 83 -0.93 -7.07 -2.92
CA VAL A 83 0.38 -7.64 -2.56
C VAL A 83 0.91 -8.49 -3.70
N HIS A 84 2.23 -8.64 -3.79
CA HIS A 84 2.89 -9.45 -4.83
C HIS A 84 3.19 -10.89 -4.37
N THR A 85 3.11 -11.20 -3.07
CA THR A 85 3.32 -12.53 -2.51
C THR A 85 2.12 -12.96 -1.68
N ILE A 86 1.68 -14.19 -1.89
CA ILE A 86 0.64 -14.84 -1.10
C ILE A 86 1.32 -15.77 -0.07
N PRO A 87 1.02 -15.66 1.23
CA PRO A 87 1.52 -16.57 2.25
C PRO A 87 1.16 -18.03 1.95
N GLU A 88 2.03 -18.95 2.35
CA GLU A 88 1.72 -20.37 2.28
C GLU A 88 0.53 -20.70 3.19
N ASN A 89 -0.38 -21.57 2.71
CA ASN A 89 -1.59 -22.01 3.43
C ASN A 89 -2.65 -20.94 3.70
N GLU A 90 -2.64 -19.84 2.95
CA GLU A 90 -3.67 -18.81 3.09
C GLU A 90 -5.02 -19.25 2.51
N THR A 91 -6.12 -18.97 3.22
CA THR A 91 -7.49 -19.36 2.78
C THR A 91 -8.25 -18.22 2.11
N LEU A 92 -7.63 -17.04 2.03
CA LEU A 92 -8.21 -15.87 1.40
C LEU A 92 -8.45 -16.10 -0.10
N TRP A 93 -9.41 -15.36 -0.65
CA TRP A 93 -9.60 -15.30 -2.09
C TRP A 93 -8.58 -14.36 -2.73
N PHE A 94 -8.00 -14.78 -3.85
CA PHE A 94 -7.00 -14.02 -4.60
C PHE A 94 -7.39 -13.88 -6.06
N ASN A 95 -7.11 -12.71 -6.63
CA ASN A 95 -7.25 -12.46 -8.06
C ASN A 95 -6.03 -11.71 -8.59
N PRO A 96 -5.31 -12.24 -9.59
CA PRO A 96 -4.23 -11.52 -10.24
C PRO A 96 -4.80 -10.27 -10.93
N VAL A 97 -4.33 -9.09 -10.52
CA VAL A 97 -4.73 -7.80 -11.11
C VAL A 97 -3.65 -7.17 -11.98
N ALA A 98 -2.40 -7.63 -11.81
CA ALA A 98 -1.21 -7.02 -12.38
C ALA A 98 -0.07 -8.04 -12.54
N VAL A 99 0.89 -7.70 -13.41
CA VAL A 99 2.21 -8.34 -13.46
C VAL A 99 3.24 -7.28 -13.09
N ASP A 100 4.17 -7.64 -12.21
CA ASP A 100 5.22 -6.76 -11.70
C ASP A 100 6.61 -7.40 -11.92
N GLY A 101 7.64 -6.56 -11.96
CA GLY A 101 9.03 -6.95 -12.22
C GLY A 101 9.96 -6.60 -11.06
N LEU A 102 10.74 -7.57 -10.61
CA LEU A 102 11.86 -7.34 -9.68
C LEU A 102 13.13 -7.05 -10.48
N VAL A 103 13.75 -5.89 -10.22
CA VAL A 103 15.02 -5.49 -10.83
C VAL A 103 16.09 -5.30 -9.77
N LEU A 104 17.33 -5.58 -10.15
CA LEU A 104 18.51 -5.24 -9.37
C LEU A 104 19.10 -3.96 -9.95
N VAL A 105 19.49 -3.04 -9.08
CA VAL A 105 20.07 -1.75 -9.45
C VAL A 105 21.46 -1.67 -8.87
N VAL A 106 22.38 -1.05 -9.61
CA VAL A 106 23.73 -0.77 -9.13
C VAL A 106 23.93 0.73 -9.10
N HIS A 107 24.93 1.20 -8.34
CA HIS A 107 25.33 2.60 -8.37
C HIS A 107 25.58 3.06 -9.84
N PRO A 108 25.14 4.27 -10.26
CA PRO A 108 25.23 4.72 -11.65
C PRO A 108 26.62 4.65 -12.29
N ASP A 109 27.67 4.87 -11.50
CA ASP A 109 29.07 4.79 -11.98
C ASP A 109 29.61 3.36 -12.16
N ASN A 110 28.84 2.33 -11.79
CA ASN A 110 29.25 0.95 -11.95
C ASN A 110 28.96 0.46 -13.39
N PRO A 111 29.99 0.13 -14.19
CA PRO A 111 29.80 -0.26 -15.59
C PRO A 111 29.33 -1.71 -15.75
N VAL A 112 29.30 -2.51 -14.68
CA VAL A 112 28.93 -3.93 -14.75
C VAL A 112 27.46 -4.07 -15.11
N THR A 113 27.18 -4.84 -16.15
CA THR A 113 25.83 -5.13 -16.65
C THR A 113 25.66 -6.63 -16.85
N ASN A 114 24.41 -7.08 -17.00
CA ASN A 114 24.06 -8.46 -17.37
C ASN A 114 24.58 -9.56 -16.41
N LEU A 115 24.57 -9.29 -15.10
CA LEU A 115 24.89 -10.32 -14.11
C LEU A 115 23.98 -11.54 -14.26
N THR A 116 24.58 -12.71 -14.26
CA THR A 116 23.85 -13.98 -14.22
C THR A 116 23.25 -14.21 -12.83
N ARG A 117 22.23 -15.06 -12.74
CA ARG A 117 21.63 -15.45 -11.44
C ARG A 117 22.68 -16.02 -10.47
N GLY A 118 23.63 -16.81 -10.98
CA GLY A 118 24.70 -17.39 -10.15
C GLY A 118 25.63 -16.34 -9.56
N GLU A 119 25.98 -15.32 -10.34
CA GLU A 119 26.81 -14.20 -9.87
C GLU A 119 26.05 -13.36 -8.85
N VAL A 120 24.78 -13.04 -9.10
CA VAL A 120 23.92 -12.36 -8.11
C VAL A 120 23.88 -13.13 -6.80
N GLN A 121 23.66 -14.44 -6.85
CA GLN A 121 23.67 -15.28 -5.65
C GLN A 121 25.02 -15.21 -4.93
N ALA A 122 26.12 -15.32 -5.66
CA ALA A 122 27.47 -15.27 -5.10
C ALA A 122 27.80 -13.89 -4.49
N VAL A 123 27.28 -12.81 -5.07
CA VAL A 123 27.39 -11.46 -4.51
C VAL A 123 26.56 -11.33 -3.23
N PHE A 124 25.27 -11.64 -3.29
CA PHE A 124 24.36 -11.47 -2.15
C PHE A 124 24.61 -12.45 -1.01
N ASN A 125 25.26 -13.59 -1.23
CA ASN A 125 25.72 -14.48 -0.16
C ASN A 125 27.15 -14.19 0.34
N GLY A 126 27.84 -13.21 -0.27
CA GLY A 126 29.16 -12.74 0.14
C GLY A 126 30.35 -13.55 -0.39
N ARG A 127 30.15 -14.53 -1.27
CA ARG A 127 31.26 -15.24 -1.95
C ARG A 127 32.03 -14.33 -2.91
N ILE A 128 31.34 -13.38 -3.54
CA ILE A 128 31.94 -12.30 -4.34
C ILE A 128 31.71 -10.99 -3.60
N SER A 129 32.79 -10.29 -3.28
CA SER A 129 32.75 -9.06 -2.48
C SER A 129 33.44 -7.87 -3.13
N ASN A 130 33.92 -8.00 -4.38
CA ASN A 130 34.58 -6.93 -5.11
C ASN A 130 34.19 -6.99 -6.60
N TRP A 131 33.87 -5.83 -7.17
CA TRP A 131 33.41 -5.69 -8.56
C TRP A 131 34.43 -6.14 -9.61
N SER A 132 35.73 -6.10 -9.30
CA SER A 132 36.79 -6.59 -10.19
C SER A 132 36.64 -8.06 -10.56
N THR A 133 36.00 -8.87 -9.70
CA THR A 133 35.72 -10.30 -9.99
C THR A 133 34.66 -10.46 -11.09
N LEU A 134 33.87 -9.41 -11.33
CA LEU A 134 32.77 -9.37 -12.30
C LEU A 134 33.09 -8.46 -13.49
N GLY A 135 34.37 -8.13 -13.70
CA GLY A 135 34.82 -7.25 -14.78
C GLY A 135 34.56 -5.76 -14.53
N GLY A 136 34.23 -5.37 -13.30
CA GLY A 136 34.07 -3.99 -12.87
C GLY A 136 35.36 -3.36 -12.33
N PRO A 137 35.25 -2.16 -11.72
CA PRO A 137 36.39 -1.52 -11.06
C PRO A 137 36.86 -2.33 -9.84
N ASP A 138 38.11 -2.12 -9.41
CA ASP A 138 38.59 -2.62 -8.12
C ASP A 138 37.93 -1.82 -6.98
N LEU A 139 36.72 -2.25 -6.62
CA LEU A 139 35.84 -1.58 -5.68
C LEU A 139 35.07 -2.63 -4.88
N PRO A 140 35.08 -2.55 -3.53
CA PRO A 140 34.25 -3.42 -2.70
C PRO A 140 32.76 -3.31 -3.03
N ILE A 141 32.06 -4.44 -2.95
CA ILE A 141 30.61 -4.48 -3.13
C ILE A 141 29.93 -4.13 -1.81
N THR A 142 29.05 -3.14 -1.84
CA THR A 142 28.14 -2.86 -0.73
C THR A 142 26.77 -3.47 -1.04
N LEU A 143 26.31 -4.40 -0.21
CA LEU A 143 25.00 -5.02 -0.39
C LEU A 143 23.93 -4.16 0.27
N VAL A 144 22.88 -3.80 -0.48
CA VAL A 144 21.68 -3.17 0.04
C VAL A 144 20.53 -4.19 -0.05
N THR A 145 19.78 -4.34 1.03
CA THR A 145 18.62 -5.24 1.05
C THR A 145 17.46 -4.62 1.79
N ARG A 146 16.27 -5.15 1.50
CA ARG A 146 15.01 -4.67 2.07
C ARG A 146 14.78 -5.19 3.49
N GLU A 147 13.93 -4.51 4.23
CA GLU A 147 13.51 -4.87 5.58
C GLU A 147 12.78 -6.22 5.66
N ARG A 148 12.66 -6.79 6.86
CA ARG A 148 11.84 -8.00 7.08
C ARG A 148 10.37 -7.68 6.81
N GLY A 149 9.63 -8.65 6.27
CA GLY A 149 8.24 -8.44 5.83
C GLY A 149 8.14 -7.69 4.50
N SER A 150 9.27 -7.21 3.95
CA SER A 150 9.32 -6.74 2.57
C SER A 150 8.97 -7.89 1.64
N GLY A 151 8.10 -7.55 0.73
CA GLY A 151 7.66 -8.51 -0.23
C GLY A 151 8.57 -8.62 -1.46
N ALA A 152 9.24 -7.53 -1.88
CA ALA A 152 10.36 -7.60 -2.82
C ALA A 152 11.47 -8.51 -2.29
N ARG A 153 11.80 -8.42 -0.99
CA ARG A 153 12.77 -9.33 -0.34
C ARG A 153 12.30 -10.78 -0.39
N THR A 154 11.02 -11.02 -0.17
CA THR A 154 10.44 -12.36 -0.19
C THR A 154 10.58 -12.97 -1.58
N ILE A 155 10.19 -12.23 -2.63
CA ILE A 155 10.36 -12.66 -4.03
C ILE A 155 11.84 -12.87 -4.35
N PHE A 156 12.73 -11.94 -3.97
CA PHE A 156 14.17 -12.06 -4.21
C PHE A 156 14.73 -13.35 -3.57
N THR A 157 14.36 -13.61 -2.31
CA THR A 157 14.84 -14.79 -1.57
C THR A 157 14.37 -16.09 -2.22
N GLN A 158 13.08 -16.18 -2.56
CA GLN A 158 12.48 -17.38 -3.14
C GLN A 158 12.91 -17.62 -4.59
N ARG A 159 12.89 -16.57 -5.43
CA ARG A 159 13.04 -16.70 -6.89
C ARG A 159 14.47 -16.51 -7.37
N ILE A 160 15.27 -15.68 -6.69
CA ILE A 160 16.64 -15.37 -7.09
C ILE A 160 17.64 -16.12 -6.22
N MET A 161 17.52 -16.04 -4.89
CA MET A 161 18.43 -16.73 -3.98
C MET A 161 18.14 -18.23 -3.83
N ALA A 162 16.96 -18.69 -4.23
CA ALA A 162 16.52 -20.08 -4.05
C ALA A 162 16.71 -20.54 -2.59
N GLU A 163 16.18 -19.74 -1.66
CA GLU A 163 16.29 -19.95 -0.20
C GLU A 163 17.71 -19.85 0.39
N GLN A 164 18.72 -19.48 -0.42
CA GLN A 164 20.04 -19.17 0.12
C GLN A 164 19.98 -17.89 0.97
N ARG A 165 20.75 -17.91 2.06
CA ARG A 165 20.83 -16.76 2.98
C ARG A 165 21.57 -15.61 2.29
N VAL A 166 20.93 -14.44 2.33
CA VAL A 166 21.62 -13.17 2.07
C VAL A 166 22.63 -12.90 3.19
N SER A 167 23.77 -12.34 2.83
CA SER A 167 24.85 -11.99 3.74
C SER A 167 24.35 -11.08 4.86
N ILE A 168 24.83 -11.33 6.07
CA ILE A 168 24.52 -10.50 7.25
C ILE A 168 25.16 -9.11 7.18
N ASN A 169 26.09 -8.89 6.25
CA ASN A 169 26.75 -7.61 6.03
C ASN A 169 25.93 -6.66 5.14
N ALA A 170 24.74 -7.08 4.68
CA ALA A 170 23.88 -6.23 3.88
C ALA A 170 23.27 -5.09 4.71
N VAL A 171 23.32 -3.88 4.16
CA VAL A 171 22.66 -2.70 4.70
C VAL A 171 21.16 -2.85 4.51
N LEU A 172 20.40 -2.68 5.59
CA LEU A 172 18.93 -2.70 5.54
C LEU A 172 18.41 -1.32 5.17
N ALA A 173 17.62 -1.24 4.10
CA ALA A 173 16.89 -0.05 3.68
C ALA A 173 15.39 -0.35 3.68
N ALA A 174 14.60 0.54 4.31
CA ALA A 174 13.16 0.36 4.49
C ALA A 174 12.38 0.99 3.32
N GLY A 175 11.74 0.14 2.51
CA GLY A 175 11.00 0.57 1.32
C GLY A 175 11.89 0.86 0.09
N ASP A 176 11.25 1.03 -1.07
CA ASP A 176 11.95 1.15 -2.36
C ASP A 176 12.74 2.44 -2.51
N THR A 177 12.18 3.57 -2.06
CA THR A 177 12.88 4.87 -2.09
C THR A 177 14.19 4.82 -1.32
N ALA A 178 14.19 4.20 -0.13
CA ALA A 178 15.40 4.09 0.68
C ALA A 178 16.48 3.21 0.01
N VAL A 179 16.07 2.14 -0.69
CA VAL A 179 17.02 1.33 -1.48
C VAL A 179 17.62 2.16 -2.61
N GLN A 180 16.79 2.88 -3.36
CA GLN A 180 17.27 3.72 -4.47
C GLN A 180 18.23 4.80 -3.99
N GLU A 181 17.88 5.50 -2.91
CA GLU A 181 18.74 6.52 -2.30
C GLU A 181 20.07 5.94 -1.80
N GLN A 182 20.02 4.78 -1.14
CA GLN A 182 21.22 4.12 -0.62
C GLN A 182 22.15 3.68 -1.77
N VAL A 183 21.60 3.07 -2.81
CA VAL A 183 22.37 2.63 -3.99
C VAL A 183 22.94 3.82 -4.75
N ALA A 184 22.18 4.91 -4.90
CA ALA A 184 22.64 6.12 -5.58
C ALA A 184 23.72 6.88 -4.79
N ALA A 185 23.69 6.83 -3.45
CA ALA A 185 24.64 7.53 -2.60
C ALA A 185 25.93 6.74 -2.31
N THR A 186 25.96 5.44 -2.63
CA THR A 186 27.05 4.54 -2.21
C THR A 186 27.76 3.92 -3.42
N PRO A 187 28.95 4.40 -3.79
CA PRO A 187 29.75 3.77 -4.83
C PRO A 187 29.97 2.28 -4.56
N GLY A 188 29.72 1.45 -5.57
CA GLY A 188 29.83 -0.01 -5.47
C GLY A 188 28.65 -0.71 -4.81
N ALA A 189 27.55 0.01 -4.54
CA ALA A 189 26.32 -0.61 -4.06
C ALA A 189 25.56 -1.38 -5.14
N ILE A 190 24.87 -2.44 -4.70
CA ILE A 190 23.86 -3.24 -5.40
C ILE A 190 22.69 -3.55 -4.47
#